data_AF-A0A554JHT8-F1
#
_entry.id   AF-A0A554JHT8-F1
#
_cell.length_a   1.000
_cell.length_b   1.000
_cell.length_c   1.000
_cell.angle_alpha   90.00
_cell.angle_beta   90.00
_cell.angle_gamma   90.00
#
_symmetry.space_group_name_H-M   'P 1'
#
loop_
_entity.id
_entity.type
_entity.pdbx_description
1 polymer ?
#
loop_
_entity_poly.entity_id
_entity_poly.type
_entity_poly.pdbx_seq_one_letter_code
_entity_poly.pdbx_strand_id
1 'polypeptide(L)' 'MKGLHIITFSLLLIGGINWLLVGVFGWDIGAFLGGMDAMISRLIYILVGAAAIVEIATHARSCKLCGKEAMNSAMRPAM' A
#
# COMPACT_ATOMS: atom_id res chain seq x y z
N MET A 1 1.91 -10.87 -12.49
CA MET A 1 1.66 -9.50 -12.01
C MET A 1 2.85 -8.93 -11.20
N LYS A 2 4.11 -9.14 -11.63
CA LYS A 2 5.27 -8.60 -10.87
C LYS A 2 5.40 -7.08 -11.02
N GLY A 3 5.24 -6.56 -12.25
CA GLY A 3 5.36 -5.12 -12.51
C GLY A 3 4.31 -4.29 -11.77
N LEU A 4 3.04 -4.72 -11.78
CA LEU A 4 1.97 -4.01 -11.08
C LEU A 4 2.25 -3.94 -9.57
N HIS A 5 2.60 -5.06 -8.94
CA HIS A 5 2.94 -5.13 -7.52
C HIS A 5 4.10 -4.20 -7.14
N ILE A 6 5.14 -4.11 -7.99
CA ILE A 6 6.27 -3.20 -7.73
C ILE A 6 5.81 -1.74 -7.72
N ILE A 7 4.96 -1.36 -8.68
CA ILE A 7 4.45 0.02 -8.78
C ILE A 7 3.54 0.35 -7.60
N THR A 8 2.56 -0.51 -7.30
CA THR A 8 1.59 -0.31 -6.21
C THR A 8 2.27 -0.30 -4.85
N PHE A 9 3.21 -1.22 -4.62
CA PHE A 9 3.97 -1.27 -3.38
C PHE A 9 4.90 -0.05 -3.21
N SER A 10 5.50 0.44 -4.29
CA SER A 10 6.33 1.66 -4.24
C SER A 10 5.50 2.89 -3.90
N LEU A 11 4.32 3.04 -4.51
CA LEU A 11 3.39 4.13 -4.20
C LEU A 11 2.92 4.08 -2.74
N LEU A 12 2.60 2.89 -2.24
CA LEU A 12 2.26 2.68 -0.83
C LEU A 12 3.39 3.07 0.11
N LEU A 13 4.64 2.70 -0.23
CA LEU A 13 5.80 3.04 0.59
C LEU A 13 6.00 4.56 0.67
N ILE A 14 5.93 5.25 -0.47
CA ILE A 14 6.02 6.71 -0.52
C ILE A 14 4.90 7.36 0.29
N GLY A 15 3.66 6.89 0.12
CA GLY A 15 2.51 7.38 0.86
C GLY A 15 2.62 7.15 2.38
N GLY A 16 3.04 5.95 2.79
CA GLY A 16 3.25 5.62 4.20
C GLY A 16 4.35 6.44 4.86
N ILE A 17 5.45 6.68 4.14
CA ILE A 17 6.53 7.56 4.61
C ILE A 17 6.03 9.00 4.74
N ASN A 18 5.22 9.51 3.80
CA ASN A 18 4.62 10.84 3.94
C ASN A 18 3.77 10.95 5.22
N TRP A 19 2.91 9.97 5.48
CA TRP A 19 2.09 9.95 6.70
C TRP A 19 2.94 9.84 7.97
N LEU A 20 4.05 9.11 7.94
CA LEU A 20 5.00 9.07 9.05
C LEU A 20 5.64 10.45 9.29
N LEU A 21 6.06 11.15 8.24
CA LEU A 21 6.63 12.50 8.35
C LEU A 21 5.60 13.50 8.91
N VAL A 22 4.35 13.41 8.46
CA VAL A 22 3.25 14.21 9.00
C VAL A 22 3.04 13.91 10.49
N GLY A 23 3.07 12.64 10.88
CA GLY A 23 2.84 12.23 12.28
C GLY A 23 3.99 12.63 13.24
N VAL A 24 5.24 12.52 12.80
CA VAL A 24 6.41 12.79 13.66
C VAL A 24 6.81 14.27 13.63
N PHE A 25 6.78 14.90 12.46
CA PHE A 25 7.31 16.24 12.25
C PHE A 25 6.24 17.28 11.86
N GLY A 26 4.99 16.87 11.65
CA GLY A 26 3.94 17.76 11.12
C GLY A 26 4.17 18.17 9.66
N TRP A 27 5.08 17.48 8.95
CA TRP A 27 5.52 17.88 7.63
C TRP A 27 4.84 17.06 6.53
N ASP A 28 4.01 17.71 5.71
CA ASP A 28 3.38 17.11 4.54
C ASP A 28 4.13 17.48 3.25
N ILE A 29 4.60 16.48 2.50
CA ILE A 29 5.21 16.69 1.18
C ILE A 29 4.20 17.35 0.22
N GLY A 30 2.91 17.03 0.36
CA GLY A 30 1.82 17.65 -0.41
C GLY A 30 1.74 19.16 -0.20
N ALA A 31 2.22 19.69 0.92
CA ALA A 31 2.25 21.13 1.17
C ALA A 31 3.16 21.87 0.17
N PHE A 32 4.28 21.28 -0.26
CA PHE A 32 5.14 21.90 -1.29
C PHE A 32 4.53 21.90 -2.68
N LEU A 33 3.59 20.99 -2.92
CA LEU A 33 2.85 20.89 -4.19
C LEU A 33 1.58 21.75 -4.17
N GLY A 34 1.40 22.61 -3.16
CA GLY A 34 0.26 23.50 -3.00
C GLY A 34 -0.81 23.00 -2.03
N GLY A 35 -0.49 22.01 -1.19
CA GLY A 35 -1.36 21.52 -0.12
C GLY A 35 -2.56 20.71 -0.62
N MET A 36 -3.55 20.50 0.25
CA MET A 36 -4.78 19.78 -0.08
C MET A 36 -5.67 20.51 -1.09
N ASP A 37 -5.48 21.82 -1.29
CA ASP A 37 -6.24 22.61 -2.26
C ASP A 37 -5.73 22.41 -3.70
N ALA A 38 -4.46 22.03 -3.87
CA ALA A 38 -3.91 21.76 -5.19
C ALA A 38 -4.41 20.43 -5.76
N MET A 39 -4.90 20.46 -7.01
CA MET A 39 -5.34 19.24 -7.71
C MET A 39 -4.23 18.20 -7.84
N ILE A 40 -2.97 18.63 -7.97
CA ILE A 40 -1.80 17.74 -8.12
C ILE A 40 -1.61 16.89 -6.86
N SER A 41 -1.61 17.50 -5.67
CA SER A 41 -1.51 16.79 -4.39
C SER A 41 -2.64 15.79 -4.21
N ARG A 42 -3.88 16.20 -4.53
CA ARG A 42 -5.05 15.31 -4.46
C ARG A 42 -4.91 14.11 -5.41
N LEU A 43 -4.39 14.33 -6.62
CA LEU A 43 -4.17 13.27 -7.59
C LEU A 43 -3.18 12.23 -7.06
N ILE A 44 -2.07 12.67 -6.45
CA ILE A 44 -1.07 11.79 -5.84
C ILE A 44 -1.70 10.97 -4.72
N TYR A 45 -2.49 11.59 -3.83
CA TYR A 45 -3.18 10.88 -2.76
C TYR A 45 -4.18 9.84 -3.29
N ILE A 46 -4.91 10.16 -4.37
CA ILE A 46 -5.81 9.22 -5.03
C ILE A 46 -5.02 8.03 -5.59
N LEU A 47 -3.87 8.26 -6.24
CA LEU A 47 -3.02 7.19 -6.78
C LEU A 47 -2.46 6.29 -5.68
N VAL A 48 -2.02 6.86 -4.57
CA VAL A 48 -1.56 6.11 -3.39
C VAL A 48 -2.72 5.26 -2.82
N GLY A 49 -3.90 5.84 -2.66
CA GLY A 49 -5.09 5.12 -2.20
C GLY A 49 -5.52 4.00 -3.15
N ALA A 50 -5.48 4.23 -4.45
CA ALA A 50 -5.77 3.21 -5.46
C ALA A 50 -4.75 2.07 -5.40
N ALA A 51 -3.46 2.39 -5.23
CA ALA A 51 -2.40 1.40 -5.05
C ALA A 51 -2.63 0.55 -3.78
N ALA A 52 -3.10 1.15 -2.68
CA ALA A 52 -3.47 0.43 -1.47
C ALA A 52 -4.57 -0.60 -1.71
N ILE A 53 -5.63 -0.21 -2.42
CA ILE A 53 -6.76 -1.09 -2.75
C ILE A 53 -6.28 -2.26 -3.62
N VAL A 54 -5.45 -2.00 -4.63
CA VAL A 54 -4.91 -3.04 -5.51
C VAL A 54 -4.03 -4.02 -4.73
N GLU A 55 -3.19 -3.53 -3.83
CA GLU A 55 -2.40 -4.43 -2.99
C GLU A 55 -3.29 -5.27 -2.07
N ILE A 56 -4.26 -4.68 -1.37
CA ILE A 56 -5.18 -5.44 -0.52
C ILE A 56 -5.90 -6.54 -1.32
N ALA A 57 -6.41 -6.20 -2.50
CA ALA A 57 -7.14 -7.14 -3.35
C ALA A 57 -6.24 -8.26 -3.93
N THR A 58 -4.95 -8.00 -4.13
CA THR A 58 -4.00 -8.96 -4.73
C THR A 58 -3.06 -9.60 -3.71
N HIS A 59 -3.07 -9.14 -2.46
CA HIS A 59 -2.13 -9.53 -1.40
C HIS A 59 -2.07 -11.03 -1.20
N ALA A 60 -3.23 -11.71 -1.10
CA ALA A 60 -3.30 -13.15 -0.90
C ALA A 60 -2.62 -13.95 -2.04
N ARG A 61 -2.57 -13.40 -3.26
CA ARG A 61 -1.91 -14.04 -4.42
C ARG A 61 -0.42 -13.69 -4.50
N SER A 62 -0.02 -12.52 -4.00
CA SER A 62 1.35 -12.04 -4.01
C SER A 62 2.16 -12.51 -2.78
N CYS A 63 1.49 -12.75 -1.65
CA CYS A 63 2.10 -13.17 -0.40
C CYS A 63 2.40 -14.67 -0.38
N LYS A 64 3.68 -15.01 -0.24
CA LYS A 64 4.16 -16.41 -0.19
C LYS A 64 3.76 -17.15 1.09
N LEU A 65 3.40 -16.42 2.14
CA LEU A 65 3.02 -16.98 3.44
C LEU A 65 1.50 -17.22 3.51
N CYS A 66 0.68 -16.27 3.09
CA CYS A 66 -0.79 -16.41 3.10
C CYS A 66 -1.28 -17.61 2.26
N GLY A 67 -0.62 -17.93 1.13
CA GLY A 67 -0.95 -19.12 0.33
C GLY A 67 -0.52 -20.45 0.95
N LYS A 68 0.54 -20.45 1.78
CA LYS A 68 1.04 -21.66 2.45
C LYS A 68 0.21 -22.06 3.66
N GLU A 69 -0.32 -21.10 4.42
CA GLU A 69 -1.12 -21.37 5.62
C GLU A 69 -2.47 -22.05 5.30
N ALA A 70 -3.12 -21.68 4.19
CA ALA A 70 -4.36 -22.33 3.76
C ALA A 70 -4.17 -23.82 3.45
N MET A 71 -3.05 -24.21 2.83
CA MET A 71 -2.73 -25.61 2.54
C MET A 71 -2.25 -26.36 3.79
N ASN A 72 -1.44 -25.71 4.64
CA ASN A 72 -0.92 -26.34 5.86
C ASN A 72 -2.01 -26.60 6.90
N SER A 73 -3.04 -25.74 6.98
CA SER A 73 -4.20 -25.96 7.85
C SER A 73 -5.13 -27.07 7.35
N ALA A 74 -5.20 -27.30 6.02
CA ALA A 74 -5.95 -28.42 5.45
C ALA A 74 -5.22 -29.78 5.61
N MET A 75 -3.91 -29.76 5.83
CA MET A 75 -3.04 -30.93 6.06
C MET A 75 -2.78 -31.19 7.55
N ARG A 76 -3.49 -30.52 8.47
CA ARG A 76 -3.45 -30.91 9.89
C ARG A 76 -4.39 -32.11 10.06
N PRO A 77 -3.89 -33.30 10.43
CA PRO A 77 -4.79 -34.36 10.86
C PRO A 77 -5.59 -33.80 12.04
N ALA A 78 -6.91 -33.88 11.95
CA ALA A 78 -7.79 -33.62 13.08
C ALA A 78 -7.41 -34.64 14.16
N MET A 79 -6.64 -34.18 15.16
CA MET A 79 -6.44 -34.92 16.41
C MET A 79 -7.75 -34.93 17.19
#